data_AF-A0A9K3KLG1-F1
#
_entry.id   AF-A0A9K3KLG1-F1
#
_cell.length_a   1.000
_cell.length_b   1.000
_cell.length_c   1.000
_cell.angle_alpha   90.00
_cell.angle_beta   90.00
_cell.angle_gamma   90.00
#
_symmetry.space_group_name_H-M   'P 1'
#
loop_
_entity.id
_entity.type
_entity.pdbx_description
1 polymer ?
#
loop_
_entity_poly.entity_id
_entity_poly.type
_entity_poly.pdbx_seq_one_letter_code
_entity_poly.pdbx_strand_id
1 'polypeptide(L)'
;MVDQTIEESAPKEERVEISSKESCKEKDKEKEPIEYNPRWDGYTLILFSSLLNFAAISAVPTDERKEYWIMSMAFGTTTFTLALLILVQDRLQLFVGIFHYTKARDGYLEGYCLAVSVIWWFVGVGYITKPGGIAYVASNIYYSAWVSLVSCVYTLNGWSTEKDILSIAEMTNISTTLRSWYLHFLSACVVFGSSVHLHSLLYSFDEIQDTSFGVAIGFVSLFFSLFFILVHYNFFPLEEGGWTELFSSLFLILIWIIGVAILTADGGIAATMEGNQCYRDPTAIEKENCTIILYLTDTSGADSRFEVACEQLPRQVPGSNLYFACWFCLLSAFNVALRWKAAQAMNFARAREEQELKELANKGEDGSSDGNDDVGNVQDDELNDMG
;
A
#
# COMPACT_ATOMS: atom_id res chain seq x y z
N MET A 1 -16.18 61.12 -0.14
CA MET A 1 -14.91 61.49 -0.80
C MET A 1 -15.09 61.20 -2.26
N VAL A 2 -15.03 62.27 -3.04
CA VAL A 2 -15.34 62.40 -4.46
C VAL A 2 -14.00 62.67 -5.12
N ASP A 3 -13.64 61.94 -6.17
CA ASP A 3 -12.67 62.35 -7.19
C ASP A 3 -12.90 61.47 -8.43
N GLN A 4 -13.59 62.01 -9.43
CA GLN A 4 -13.09 62.81 -10.55
C GLN A 4 -12.59 61.95 -11.71
N THR A 5 -13.57 61.64 -12.57
CA THR A 5 -13.48 61.41 -14.01
C THR A 5 -12.64 62.48 -14.70
N ILE A 6 -11.62 62.05 -15.45
CA ILE A 6 -11.00 62.83 -16.52
C ILE A 6 -11.34 62.13 -17.84
N GLU A 7 -12.27 62.74 -18.57
CA GLU A 7 -12.41 62.59 -20.02
C GLU A 7 -11.22 63.29 -20.68
N GLU A 8 -10.52 62.60 -21.56
CA GLU A 8 -9.69 63.26 -22.56
C GLU A 8 -10.01 62.69 -23.94
N SER A 9 -10.33 63.64 -24.82
CA SER A 9 -10.91 63.49 -26.13
C SER A 9 -9.84 63.28 -27.21
N ALA A 10 -10.29 62.63 -28.29
CA ALA A 10 -9.50 62.11 -29.41
C ALA A 10 -8.61 63.12 -30.18
N PRO A 11 -7.73 62.60 -31.05
CA PRO A 11 -7.88 63.00 -32.45
C PRO A 11 -7.95 61.83 -33.43
N LYS A 12 -8.52 62.20 -34.59
CA LYS A 12 -8.95 61.40 -35.72
C LYS A 12 -7.79 60.86 -36.58
N GLU A 13 -8.11 59.72 -37.20
CA GLU A 13 -7.77 59.31 -38.57
C GLU A 13 -6.38 59.65 -39.12
N GLU A 14 -5.54 58.61 -39.21
CA GLU A 14 -4.75 58.39 -40.41
C GLU A 14 -4.95 56.94 -40.87
N ARG A 15 -5.86 56.79 -41.84
CA ARG A 15 -6.17 55.53 -42.52
C ARG A 15 -5.06 55.27 -43.52
N VAL A 16 -3.99 54.62 -43.06
CA VAL A 16 -2.92 54.10 -43.94
C VAL A 16 -3.33 52.72 -44.45
N GLU A 17 -3.73 52.68 -45.73
CA GLU A 17 -3.82 51.46 -46.53
C GLU A 17 -2.42 50.82 -46.67
N ILE A 18 -2.05 49.95 -45.73
CA ILE A 18 -1.09 48.86 -45.97
C ILE A 18 -1.92 47.58 -45.94
N SER A 19 -2.76 47.45 -46.96
CA SER A 19 -3.45 46.22 -47.30
C SER A 19 -2.60 45.48 -48.34
N SER A 20 -2.40 44.18 -48.13
CA SER A 20 -2.10 43.14 -49.13
C SER A 20 -0.71 42.48 -49.22
N LYS A 21 0.28 42.73 -48.34
CA LYS A 21 1.56 41.97 -48.40
C LYS A 21 2.08 41.31 -47.11
N GLU A 22 1.42 41.45 -45.96
CA GLU A 22 1.80 40.72 -44.74
C GLU A 22 0.98 39.43 -44.48
N SER A 23 0.02 39.11 -45.36
CA SER A 23 -0.89 37.97 -45.20
C SER A 23 -0.26 36.58 -45.46
N CYS A 24 1.01 36.49 -45.84
CA CYS A 24 1.68 35.20 -46.15
C CYS A 24 2.86 34.87 -45.22
N LYS A 25 3.04 35.62 -44.12
CA LYS A 25 3.83 35.15 -42.98
C LYS A 25 2.86 34.74 -41.88
N GLU A 26 2.00 33.79 -42.21
CA GLU A 26 1.37 32.95 -41.20
C GLU A 26 2.53 32.24 -40.49
N LYS A 27 2.90 32.82 -39.35
CA LYS A 27 4.03 32.43 -38.52
C LYS A 27 4.01 30.92 -38.42
N ASP A 28 5.08 30.27 -38.88
CA ASP A 28 5.49 28.97 -38.38
C ASP A 28 5.62 29.14 -36.86
N LYS A 29 4.49 29.00 -36.16
CA LYS A 29 4.46 28.88 -34.71
C LYS A 29 5.19 27.58 -34.48
N GLU A 30 6.47 27.73 -34.15
CA GLU A 30 7.36 26.68 -33.71
C GLU A 30 6.56 25.78 -32.80
N LYS A 31 6.19 24.59 -33.30
CA LYS A 31 5.34 23.67 -32.56
C LYS A 31 6.13 23.31 -31.32
N GLU A 32 5.59 23.66 -30.14
CA GLU A 32 6.20 23.28 -28.88
C GLU A 32 6.52 21.77 -28.91
N PRO A 33 7.70 21.37 -28.42
CA PRO A 33 8.09 19.98 -28.40
C PRO A 33 7.02 19.16 -27.68
N ILE A 34 6.72 17.98 -28.23
CA ILE A 34 5.72 17.08 -27.66
C ILE A 34 6.21 16.62 -26.28
N GLU A 35 5.53 17.09 -25.24
CA GLU A 35 5.74 16.65 -23.87
C GLU A 35 4.86 15.42 -23.61
N TYR A 36 5.48 14.26 -23.42
CA TYR A 36 4.79 13.01 -23.11
C TYR A 36 4.47 12.93 -21.62
N ASN A 37 3.35 12.28 -21.25
CA ASN A 37 3.04 12.04 -19.85
C ASN A 37 4.12 11.18 -19.18
N PRO A 38 4.81 11.67 -18.12
CA PRO A 38 5.86 10.91 -17.43
C PRO A 38 5.34 9.65 -16.73
N ARG A 39 4.02 9.53 -16.53
CA ARG A 39 3.34 8.39 -15.89
C ARG A 39 2.89 7.30 -16.85
N TRP A 40 3.38 7.33 -18.09
CA TRP A 40 3.02 6.37 -19.14
C TRP A 40 3.11 4.90 -18.68
N ASP A 41 4.16 4.56 -17.95
CA ASP A 41 4.39 3.19 -17.45
C ASP A 41 3.31 2.76 -16.45
N GLY A 42 2.88 3.66 -15.57
CA GLY A 42 1.82 3.40 -14.59
C GLY A 42 0.48 3.11 -15.26
N TYR A 43 0.10 3.93 -16.26
CA TYR A 43 -1.11 3.69 -17.05
C TYR A 43 -1.04 2.42 -17.89
N THR A 44 0.14 2.08 -18.40
CA THR A 44 0.36 0.85 -19.16
C THR A 44 0.17 -0.38 -18.26
N LEU A 45 0.68 -0.35 -17.03
CA LEU A 45 0.45 -1.40 -16.04
C LEU A 45 -1.03 -1.56 -15.72
N ILE A 46 -1.73 -0.45 -15.43
CA ILE A 46 -3.19 -0.46 -15.19
C ILE A 46 -3.93 -1.08 -16.39
N LEU A 47 -3.58 -0.68 -17.62
CA LEU A 47 -4.20 -1.21 -18.83
C LEU A 47 -4.07 -2.74 -18.91
N PHE A 48 -2.85 -3.27 -18.78
CA PHE A 48 -2.60 -4.71 -18.93
C PHE A 48 -3.17 -5.53 -17.77
N SER A 49 -3.04 -5.05 -16.53
CA SER A 49 -3.59 -5.76 -15.37
C SER A 49 -5.12 -5.78 -15.41
N SER A 50 -5.77 -4.66 -15.77
CA SER A 50 -7.21 -4.61 -15.96
C SER A 50 -7.70 -5.48 -17.12
N LEU A 51 -6.95 -5.54 -18.22
CA LEU A 51 -7.22 -6.46 -19.34
C LEU A 51 -7.18 -7.92 -18.90
N LEU A 52 -6.11 -8.31 -18.20
CA LEU A 52 -5.97 -9.67 -17.67
C LEU A 52 -7.12 -10.01 -16.72
N ASN A 53 -7.53 -9.06 -15.88
CA ASN A 53 -8.60 -9.25 -14.91
C ASN A 53 -9.94 -9.59 -15.60
N PHE A 54 -10.38 -8.78 -16.57
CA PHE A 54 -11.67 -9.06 -17.23
C PHE A 54 -11.57 -10.24 -18.22
N ALA A 55 -10.42 -10.44 -18.89
CA ALA A 55 -10.24 -11.56 -19.81
C ALA A 55 -10.24 -12.91 -19.08
N ALA A 56 -9.68 -12.97 -17.87
CA ALA A 56 -9.62 -14.18 -17.05
C ALA A 56 -11.01 -14.65 -16.58
N ILE A 57 -12.05 -13.82 -16.62
CA ILE A 57 -13.44 -14.21 -16.34
C ILE A 57 -13.91 -15.32 -17.30
N SER A 58 -13.34 -15.40 -18.51
CA SER A 58 -13.66 -16.48 -19.46
C SER A 58 -13.26 -17.88 -18.96
N ALA A 59 -12.29 -17.97 -18.03
CA ALA A 59 -11.84 -19.22 -17.42
C ALA A 59 -12.76 -19.71 -16.29
N VAL A 60 -13.68 -18.86 -15.81
CA VAL A 60 -14.61 -19.20 -14.72
C VAL A 60 -15.75 -20.05 -15.28
N PRO A 61 -16.11 -21.18 -14.63
CA PRO A 61 -17.25 -22.03 -15.01
C PRO A 61 -18.55 -21.24 -15.23
N THR A 62 -19.38 -21.67 -16.18
CA THR A 62 -20.54 -20.89 -16.66
C THR A 62 -21.64 -20.73 -15.60
N ASP A 63 -21.76 -21.71 -14.71
CA ASP A 63 -22.67 -21.74 -13.56
C ASP A 63 -22.29 -20.72 -12.49
N GLU A 64 -21.02 -20.61 -12.12
CA GLU A 64 -20.53 -19.63 -11.14
C GLU A 64 -20.43 -18.21 -11.73
N ARG A 65 -20.21 -18.12 -13.05
CA ARG A 65 -20.04 -16.84 -13.75
C ARG A 65 -21.22 -15.90 -13.51
N LYS A 66 -22.47 -16.37 -13.54
CA LYS A 66 -23.66 -15.49 -13.53
C LYS A 66 -23.73 -14.54 -12.33
N GLU A 67 -23.29 -14.98 -11.15
CA GLU A 67 -23.37 -14.20 -9.92
C GLU A 67 -22.29 -13.11 -9.85
N TYR A 68 -21.07 -13.41 -10.31
CA TYR A 68 -19.90 -12.55 -10.14
C TYR A 68 -19.50 -11.76 -11.40
N TRP A 69 -20.08 -12.11 -12.55
CA TRP A 69 -19.67 -11.59 -13.86
C TRP A 69 -19.81 -10.09 -13.98
N ILE A 70 -20.96 -9.52 -13.60
CA ILE A 70 -21.25 -8.10 -13.83
C ILE A 70 -20.24 -7.22 -13.10
N MET A 71 -20.03 -7.46 -11.81
CA MET A 71 -19.17 -6.60 -10.99
C MET A 71 -17.69 -6.82 -11.34
N SER A 72 -17.24 -8.06 -11.47
CA SER A 72 -15.83 -8.36 -11.80
C SER A 72 -15.45 -7.82 -13.18
N MET A 73 -16.35 -7.95 -14.16
CA MET A 73 -16.17 -7.36 -15.48
C MET A 73 -16.19 -5.84 -15.42
N ALA A 74 -17.07 -5.23 -14.63
CA ALA A 74 -17.12 -3.78 -14.50
C ALA A 74 -15.80 -3.21 -13.96
N PHE A 75 -15.16 -3.84 -12.98
CA PHE A 75 -13.88 -3.37 -12.43
C PHE A 75 -12.78 -3.33 -13.50
N GLY A 76 -12.56 -4.45 -14.19
CA GLY A 76 -11.56 -4.57 -15.25
C GLY A 76 -11.88 -3.71 -16.47
N THR A 77 -13.09 -3.79 -17.03
CA THR A 77 -13.46 -3.07 -18.26
C THR A 77 -13.42 -1.55 -18.08
N THR A 78 -13.92 -1.03 -16.97
CA THR A 78 -13.96 0.42 -16.72
C THR A 78 -12.56 1.00 -16.66
N THR A 79 -11.68 0.34 -15.90
CA THR A 79 -10.30 0.82 -15.69
C THR A 79 -9.42 0.58 -16.92
N PHE A 80 -9.63 -0.53 -17.64
CA PHE A 80 -9.02 -0.76 -18.95
C PHE A 80 -9.39 0.35 -19.94
N THR A 81 -10.68 0.67 -20.06
CA THR A 81 -11.17 1.69 -20.99
C THR A 81 -10.60 3.06 -20.62
N LEU A 82 -10.62 3.42 -19.33
CA LEU A 82 -10.07 4.68 -18.85
C LEU A 82 -8.57 4.80 -19.17
N ALA A 83 -7.77 3.78 -18.83
CA ALA A 83 -6.33 3.79 -19.11
C ALA A 83 -6.04 3.83 -20.61
N LEU A 84 -6.80 3.09 -21.43
CA LEU A 84 -6.67 3.10 -22.87
C LEU A 84 -6.94 4.48 -23.46
N LEU A 85 -8.02 5.14 -23.02
CA LEU A 85 -8.36 6.49 -23.48
C LEU A 85 -7.27 7.50 -23.14
N ILE A 86 -6.71 7.43 -21.93
CA ILE A 86 -5.61 8.31 -21.49
C ILE A 86 -4.36 8.10 -22.37
N LEU A 87 -3.95 6.84 -22.57
CA LEU A 87 -2.78 6.49 -23.38
C LEU A 87 -2.98 6.91 -24.85
N VAL A 88 -4.15 6.63 -25.43
CA VAL A 88 -4.47 7.00 -26.81
C VAL A 88 -4.49 8.53 -27.00
N GLN A 89 -5.08 9.26 -26.05
CA GLN A 89 -5.11 10.73 -26.08
C GLN A 89 -3.69 11.31 -26.04
N ASP A 90 -2.82 10.78 -25.18
CA ASP A 90 -1.44 11.25 -25.04
C ASP A 90 -0.58 10.94 -26.27
N ARG A 91 -0.77 9.79 -26.94
CA ARG A 91 0.01 9.44 -28.16
C ARG A 91 -0.50 10.07 -29.44
N LEU A 92 -1.80 10.01 -29.68
CA LEU A 92 -2.34 10.46 -30.96
C LEU A 92 -2.56 11.98 -30.98
N GLN A 93 -2.46 12.65 -29.82
CA GLN A 93 -2.79 14.07 -29.66
C GLN A 93 -4.16 14.44 -30.23
N LEU A 94 -5.03 13.44 -30.41
CA LEU A 94 -6.38 13.64 -30.89
C LEU A 94 -7.08 14.50 -29.86
N PHE A 95 -7.69 15.58 -30.34
CA PHE A 95 -8.40 16.54 -29.51
C PHE A 95 -7.54 17.39 -28.56
N VAL A 96 -6.20 17.45 -28.70
CA VAL A 96 -5.36 18.36 -27.88
C VAL A 96 -5.84 19.82 -27.96
N GLY A 97 -6.36 20.25 -29.12
CA GLY A 97 -6.96 21.59 -29.29
C GLY A 97 -8.29 21.82 -28.57
N ILE A 98 -8.96 20.76 -28.10
CA ILE A 98 -10.25 20.83 -27.39
C ILE A 98 -10.08 20.49 -25.91
N PHE A 99 -9.30 19.46 -25.60
CA PHE A 99 -9.12 18.93 -24.26
C PHE A 99 -7.80 18.18 -24.12
N HIS A 100 -6.99 18.61 -23.15
CA HIS A 100 -5.71 17.97 -22.82
C HIS A 100 -5.78 17.44 -21.39
N TYR A 101 -5.88 16.13 -21.22
CA TYR A 101 -6.17 15.50 -19.93
C TYR A 101 -5.18 15.88 -18.82
N THR A 102 -3.88 15.88 -19.11
CA THR A 102 -2.82 16.24 -18.16
C THR A 102 -2.71 17.75 -17.88
N LYS A 103 -3.21 18.62 -18.77
CA LYS A 103 -3.21 20.09 -18.59
C LYS A 103 -4.56 20.62 -18.11
N ALA A 104 -5.62 19.82 -18.20
CA ALA A 104 -6.96 20.20 -17.79
C ALA A 104 -6.99 20.47 -16.28
N ARG A 105 -7.41 21.69 -15.90
CA ARG A 105 -7.38 22.17 -14.51
C ARG A 105 -6.00 21.97 -13.89
N ASP A 106 -4.95 22.42 -14.56
CA ASP A 106 -3.55 22.33 -14.08
C ASP A 106 -3.09 20.90 -13.73
N GLY A 107 -3.73 19.88 -14.33
CA GLY A 107 -3.46 18.46 -14.07
C GLY A 107 -4.17 17.89 -12.85
N TYR A 108 -5.01 18.65 -12.15
CA TYR A 108 -5.82 18.13 -11.04
C TYR A 108 -6.86 17.11 -11.49
N LEU A 109 -7.36 17.21 -12.72
CA LEU A 109 -8.33 16.25 -13.25
C LEU A 109 -7.75 14.83 -13.31
N GLU A 110 -6.48 14.71 -13.72
CA GLU A 110 -5.75 13.44 -13.73
C GLU A 110 -5.68 12.82 -12.33
N GLY A 111 -5.30 13.62 -11.33
CA GLY A 111 -5.25 13.20 -9.94
C GLY A 111 -6.60 12.73 -9.40
N TYR A 112 -7.68 13.46 -9.66
CA TYR A 112 -9.03 13.03 -9.25
C TYR A 112 -9.43 11.71 -9.88
N CYS A 113 -9.17 11.51 -11.17
CA CYS A 113 -9.44 10.24 -11.84
C CYS A 113 -8.62 9.08 -11.26
N LEU A 114 -7.33 9.31 -10.97
CA LEU A 114 -6.47 8.31 -10.33
C LEU A 114 -6.93 7.99 -8.91
N ALA A 115 -7.31 9.00 -8.11
CA ALA A 115 -7.84 8.81 -6.77
C ALA A 115 -9.15 8.00 -6.78
N VAL A 116 -10.07 8.32 -7.70
CA VAL A 116 -11.28 7.53 -7.92
C VAL A 116 -10.94 6.11 -8.34
N SER A 117 -9.93 5.91 -9.20
CA SER A 117 -9.49 4.58 -9.63
C SER A 117 -8.89 3.76 -8.49
N VAL A 118 -8.17 4.38 -7.56
CA VAL A 118 -7.66 3.73 -6.34
C VAL A 118 -8.83 3.29 -5.45
N ILE A 119 -9.80 4.18 -5.18
CA ILE A 119 -10.98 3.84 -4.38
C ILE A 119 -11.79 2.71 -5.05
N TRP A 120 -11.97 2.81 -6.37
CA TRP A 120 -12.64 1.81 -7.19
C TRP A 120 -11.98 0.43 -7.06
N TRP A 121 -10.66 0.35 -7.20
CA TRP A 121 -9.94 -0.90 -7.04
C TRP A 121 -9.81 -1.37 -5.60
N PHE A 122 -9.88 -0.49 -4.60
CA PHE A 122 -9.94 -0.91 -3.21
C PHE A 122 -11.23 -1.69 -2.93
N VAL A 123 -12.37 -1.16 -3.39
CA VAL A 123 -13.66 -1.86 -3.35
C VAL A 123 -13.62 -3.12 -4.23
N GLY A 124 -13.04 -3.02 -5.42
CA GLY A 124 -12.91 -4.13 -6.37
C GLY A 124 -12.12 -5.31 -5.81
N VAL A 125 -10.92 -5.07 -5.30
CA VAL A 125 -10.11 -6.09 -4.63
C VAL A 125 -10.89 -6.67 -3.46
N GLY A 126 -11.45 -5.86 -2.57
CA GLY A 126 -12.25 -6.36 -1.44
C GLY A 126 -13.41 -7.26 -1.86
N TYR A 127 -14.12 -6.92 -2.93
CA TYR A 127 -15.24 -7.71 -3.46
C TYR A 127 -14.78 -8.98 -4.18
N ILE A 128 -13.75 -8.90 -5.02
CA ILE A 128 -13.25 -9.99 -5.87
C ILE A 128 -12.53 -11.05 -5.03
N THR A 129 -11.79 -10.61 -4.01
CA THR A 129 -10.92 -11.45 -3.16
C THR A 129 -11.51 -11.73 -1.77
N LYS A 130 -12.78 -11.38 -1.53
CA LYS A 130 -13.50 -11.83 -0.33
C LYS A 130 -13.49 -13.36 -0.25
N PRO A 131 -13.58 -13.98 0.94
CA PRO A 131 -13.78 -15.42 1.05
C PRO A 131 -14.95 -15.88 0.16
N GLY A 132 -14.67 -16.80 -0.76
CA GLY A 132 -15.62 -17.35 -1.72
C GLY A 132 -15.78 -16.50 -2.99
N GLY A 133 -14.98 -15.45 -3.12
CA GLY A 133 -14.94 -14.59 -4.29
C GLY A 133 -14.34 -15.28 -5.52
N ILE A 134 -14.70 -14.75 -6.68
CA ILE A 134 -14.28 -15.26 -8.01
C ILE A 134 -12.76 -15.35 -8.18
N ALA A 135 -11.98 -14.60 -7.38
CA ALA A 135 -10.52 -14.61 -7.42
C ALA A 135 -9.92 -16.00 -7.14
N TYR A 136 -10.59 -16.80 -6.32
CA TYR A 136 -10.11 -18.12 -5.91
C TYR A 136 -10.53 -19.23 -6.87
N VAL A 137 -11.48 -18.94 -7.76
CA VAL A 137 -11.84 -19.82 -8.88
C VAL A 137 -10.80 -19.70 -10.00
N ALA A 138 -10.24 -18.51 -10.19
CA ALA A 138 -9.22 -18.25 -11.19
C ALA A 138 -8.13 -17.32 -10.64
N SER A 139 -6.97 -17.89 -10.28
CA SER A 139 -5.85 -17.16 -9.68
C SER A 139 -5.36 -15.96 -10.51
N ASN A 140 -5.55 -16.00 -11.83
CA ASN A 140 -5.26 -14.84 -12.71
C ASN A 140 -6.09 -13.60 -12.32
N ILE A 141 -7.36 -13.77 -11.93
CA ILE A 141 -8.23 -12.69 -11.45
C ILE A 141 -7.69 -12.15 -10.12
N TYR A 142 -7.26 -13.04 -9.21
CA TYR A 142 -6.66 -12.65 -7.94
C TYR A 142 -5.44 -11.74 -8.13
N TYR A 143 -4.43 -12.20 -8.87
CA TYR A 143 -3.19 -11.45 -9.03
C TYR A 143 -3.41 -10.17 -9.83
N SER A 144 -4.21 -10.22 -10.90
CA SER A 144 -4.49 -9.03 -11.71
C SER A 144 -5.24 -7.95 -10.93
N ALA A 145 -6.18 -8.30 -10.05
CA ALA A 145 -6.88 -7.32 -9.21
C ALA A 145 -5.91 -6.58 -8.28
N TRP A 146 -5.03 -7.32 -7.60
CA TRP A 146 -4.01 -6.73 -6.74
C TRP A 146 -3.01 -5.87 -7.52
N VAL A 147 -2.53 -6.35 -8.67
CA VAL A 147 -1.61 -5.58 -9.53
C VAL A 147 -2.29 -4.31 -10.04
N SER A 148 -3.57 -4.34 -10.40
CA SER A 148 -4.31 -3.15 -10.80
C SER A 148 -4.39 -2.11 -9.67
N LEU A 149 -4.73 -2.54 -8.45
CA LEU A 149 -4.76 -1.65 -7.29
C LEU A 149 -3.38 -1.02 -7.04
N VAL A 150 -2.32 -1.83 -6.99
CA VAL A 150 -0.95 -1.35 -6.79
C VAL A 150 -0.52 -0.39 -7.89
N SER A 151 -0.88 -0.68 -9.14
CA SER A 151 -0.56 0.18 -10.29
C SER A 151 -1.30 1.52 -10.21
N CYS A 152 -2.57 1.54 -9.78
CA CYS A 152 -3.31 2.77 -9.53
C CYS A 152 -2.67 3.59 -8.40
N VAL A 153 -2.28 2.96 -7.28
CA VAL A 153 -1.61 3.63 -6.16
C VAL A 153 -0.25 4.18 -6.58
N TYR A 154 0.54 3.40 -7.32
CA TYR A 154 1.82 3.80 -7.87
C TYR A 154 1.69 5.03 -8.78
N THR A 155 0.73 5.00 -9.70
CA THR A 155 0.49 6.09 -10.65
C THR A 155 -0.01 7.35 -9.94
N LEU A 156 -0.93 7.20 -8.97
CA LEU A 156 -1.41 8.30 -8.13
C LEU A 156 -0.26 8.92 -7.33
N ASN A 157 0.60 8.11 -6.73
CA ASN A 157 1.76 8.59 -5.98
C ASN A 157 2.72 9.40 -6.86
N GLY A 158 2.99 8.93 -8.08
CA GLY A 158 3.81 9.66 -9.04
C GLY A 158 3.19 11.01 -9.43
N TRP A 159 1.87 11.05 -9.62
CA TRP A 159 1.15 12.30 -9.87
C TRP A 159 1.21 13.25 -8.67
N SER A 160 0.97 12.73 -7.46
CA SER A 160 0.97 13.50 -6.21
C SER A 160 2.32 14.18 -5.98
N THR A 161 3.41 13.42 -6.19
CA THR A 161 4.79 13.91 -6.05
C THR A 161 5.09 15.06 -7.04
N GLU A 162 4.64 14.98 -8.28
CA GLU A 162 4.84 16.06 -9.27
C GLU A 162 4.08 17.34 -8.89
N LYS A 163 2.92 17.20 -8.26
CA LYS A 163 2.07 18.32 -7.86
C LYS A 163 2.38 18.89 -6.48
N ASP A 164 3.43 18.39 -5.82
CA ASP A 164 3.77 18.76 -4.44
C ASP A 164 2.57 18.55 -3.48
N ILE A 165 1.73 17.55 -3.81
CA ILE A 165 0.63 17.08 -2.98
C ILE A 165 1.16 15.84 -2.28
N LEU A 166 1.27 15.89 -0.96
CA LEU A 166 1.69 14.82 -0.04
C LEU A 166 1.90 13.44 -0.70
N SER A 167 3.15 13.07 -0.97
CA SER A 167 3.48 11.77 -1.56
C SER A 167 3.45 10.64 -0.50
N ILE A 168 3.23 9.39 -0.91
CA ILE A 168 3.35 8.22 0.00
C ILE A 168 4.78 8.15 0.55
N ALA A 169 5.77 8.54 -0.24
CA ALA A 169 7.16 8.61 0.21
C ALA A 169 7.30 9.64 1.35
N GLU A 170 6.76 10.86 1.20
CA GLU A 170 6.74 11.85 2.28
C GLU A 170 5.97 11.37 3.50
N MET A 171 4.79 10.77 3.31
CA MET A 171 3.98 10.23 4.41
C MET A 171 4.72 9.15 5.20
N THR A 172 5.52 8.31 4.52
CA THR A 172 6.16 7.15 5.15
C THR A 172 7.62 7.37 5.55
N ASN A 173 8.26 8.45 5.07
CA ASN A 173 9.66 8.78 5.36
C ASN A 173 9.85 9.72 6.57
N ILE A 174 8.77 10.10 7.27
CA ILE A 174 8.87 10.89 8.51
C ILE A 174 9.75 10.16 9.54
N SER A 175 9.56 8.84 9.64
CA SER A 175 10.36 7.98 10.50
C SER A 175 10.71 6.66 9.83
N THR A 176 11.82 6.07 10.26
CA THR A 176 12.34 4.81 9.69
C THR A 176 11.33 3.66 9.83
N THR A 177 10.58 3.58 10.92
CA THR A 177 9.64 2.50 11.22
C THR A 177 8.23 2.72 10.66
N LEU A 178 7.86 3.97 10.34
CA LEU A 178 6.51 4.37 9.92
C LEU A 178 6.00 3.60 8.69
N ARG A 179 6.86 3.40 7.69
CA ARG A 179 6.53 2.57 6.52
C ARG A 179 6.07 1.15 6.90
N SER A 180 6.70 0.54 7.91
CA SER A 180 6.37 -0.80 8.37
C SER A 180 5.04 -0.81 9.13
N TRP A 181 4.71 0.26 9.87
CA TRP A 181 3.41 0.40 10.53
C TRP A 181 2.26 0.55 9.55
N TYR A 182 2.43 1.31 8.47
CA TYR A 182 1.45 1.38 7.39
C TYR A 182 1.23 0.01 6.74
N LEU A 183 2.31 -0.73 6.46
CA LEU A 183 2.19 -2.08 5.93
C LEU A 183 1.45 -3.01 6.89
N HIS A 184 1.74 -2.91 8.19
CA HIS A 184 1.05 -3.68 9.23
C HIS A 184 -0.44 -3.33 9.31
N PHE A 185 -0.78 -2.03 9.29
CA PHE A 185 -2.16 -1.53 9.32
C PHE A 185 -2.98 -2.06 8.14
N LEU A 186 -2.45 -1.94 6.92
CA LEU A 186 -3.13 -2.42 5.71
C LEU A 186 -3.32 -3.94 5.73
N SER A 187 -2.31 -4.68 6.19
CA SER A 187 -2.41 -6.14 6.31
C SER A 187 -3.44 -6.54 7.37
N ALA A 188 -3.46 -5.85 8.51
CA ALA A 188 -4.43 -6.07 9.58
C ALA A 188 -5.87 -5.74 9.13
N CYS A 189 -6.08 -4.73 8.28
CA CYS A 189 -7.37 -4.44 7.65
C CYS A 189 -7.87 -5.65 6.86
N VAL A 190 -6.99 -6.27 6.06
CA VAL A 190 -7.33 -7.44 5.25
C VAL A 190 -7.64 -8.66 6.13
N VAL A 191 -6.83 -8.92 7.17
CA VAL A 191 -7.10 -10.01 8.13
C VAL A 191 -8.44 -9.80 8.83
N PHE A 192 -8.67 -8.62 9.39
CA PHE A 192 -9.90 -8.29 10.10
C PHE A 192 -11.13 -8.41 9.19
N GLY A 193 -11.11 -7.77 8.02
CA GLY A 193 -12.23 -7.81 7.08
C GLY A 193 -12.54 -9.21 6.56
N SER A 194 -11.50 -9.98 6.21
CA SER A 194 -11.66 -11.37 5.75
C SER A 194 -12.21 -12.27 6.87
N SER A 195 -11.71 -12.09 8.10
CA SER A 195 -12.17 -12.89 9.26
C SER A 195 -13.60 -12.54 9.66
N VAL A 196 -14.00 -11.26 9.63
CA VAL A 196 -15.40 -10.85 9.90
C VAL A 196 -16.34 -11.43 8.85
N HIS A 197 -15.94 -11.39 7.57
CA HIS A 197 -16.74 -11.97 6.51
C HIS A 197 -16.88 -13.49 6.68
N LEU A 198 -15.77 -14.17 6.96
CA LEU A 198 -15.78 -15.62 7.16
C LEU A 198 -16.57 -16.02 8.41
N HIS A 199 -16.47 -15.24 9.49
CA HIS A 199 -17.26 -15.43 10.71
C HIS A 199 -18.77 -15.31 10.44
N SER A 200 -19.17 -14.33 9.63
CA SER A 200 -20.57 -14.17 9.21
C SER A 200 -21.06 -15.35 8.36
N LEU A 201 -20.21 -15.87 7.47
CA LEU A 201 -20.51 -17.01 6.61
C LEU A 201 -20.59 -18.33 7.39
N LEU A 202 -19.67 -18.51 8.35
CA LEU A 202 -19.54 -19.73 9.14
C LEU A 202 -20.32 -19.69 10.46
N TYR A 203 -21.18 -18.69 10.67
CA TYR A 203 -21.93 -18.51 11.92
C TYR A 203 -22.79 -19.73 12.30
N SER A 204 -23.14 -20.59 11.34
CA SER A 204 -23.89 -21.83 11.56
C SER A 204 -23.04 -23.06 11.89
N PHE A 205 -21.72 -22.96 11.86
CA PHE A 205 -20.79 -24.08 12.04
C PHE A 205 -19.97 -23.90 13.32
N ASP A 206 -19.59 -25.00 13.98
CA ASP A 206 -18.79 -24.99 15.22
C ASP A 206 -17.35 -24.41 15.04
N GLU A 207 -16.95 -24.04 13.81
CA GLU A 207 -15.68 -23.38 13.47
C GLU A 207 -15.65 -21.86 13.80
N ILE A 208 -16.56 -21.40 14.65
CA ILE A 208 -16.62 -20.01 15.12
C ILE A 208 -15.33 -19.59 15.86
N GLN A 209 -14.60 -20.53 16.47
CA GLN A 209 -13.45 -20.21 17.30
C GLN A 209 -12.28 -19.60 16.51
N ASP A 210 -11.89 -20.19 15.38
CA ASP A 210 -10.75 -19.72 14.57
C ASP A 210 -11.07 -18.39 13.87
N THR A 211 -12.30 -18.25 13.37
CA THR A 211 -12.76 -17.00 12.77
C THR A 211 -12.82 -15.88 13.80
N SER A 212 -13.31 -16.15 15.01
CA SER A 212 -13.32 -15.19 16.13
C SER A 212 -11.91 -14.79 16.54
N PHE A 213 -10.99 -15.75 16.58
CA PHE A 213 -9.58 -15.49 16.85
C PHE A 213 -8.96 -14.59 15.77
N GLY A 214 -9.22 -14.86 14.49
CA GLY A 214 -8.83 -14.02 13.35
C GLY A 214 -9.37 -12.58 13.43
N VAL A 215 -10.64 -12.42 13.83
CA VAL A 215 -11.25 -11.10 14.06
C VAL A 215 -10.54 -10.37 15.20
N ALA A 216 -10.31 -11.05 16.32
CA ALA A 216 -9.68 -10.46 17.51
C ALA A 216 -8.24 -10.01 17.22
N ILE A 217 -7.40 -10.88 16.64
CA ILE A 217 -6.00 -10.57 16.34
C ILE A 217 -5.89 -9.47 15.27
N GLY A 218 -6.76 -9.47 14.26
CA GLY A 218 -6.85 -8.42 13.25
C GLY A 218 -7.23 -7.07 13.86
N PHE A 219 -8.24 -7.04 14.73
CA PHE A 219 -8.68 -5.82 15.42
C PHE A 219 -7.61 -5.23 16.34
N VAL A 220 -6.95 -6.07 17.15
CA VAL A 220 -5.84 -5.64 18.01
C VAL A 220 -4.72 -5.03 17.16
N SER A 221 -4.34 -5.70 16.07
CA SER A 221 -3.28 -5.22 15.17
C SER A 221 -3.63 -3.90 14.49
N LEU A 222 -4.89 -3.70 14.10
CA LEU A 222 -5.40 -2.43 13.59
C LEU A 222 -5.24 -1.30 14.59
N PHE A 223 -5.62 -1.54 15.84
CA PHE A 223 -5.54 -0.54 16.89
C PHE A 223 -4.09 -0.14 17.17
N PHE A 224 -3.19 -1.11 17.34
CA PHE A 224 -1.77 -0.84 17.59
C PHE A 224 -1.11 -0.09 16.44
N SER A 225 -1.32 -0.55 15.20
CA SER A 225 -0.71 0.11 14.04
C SER A 225 -1.25 1.52 13.81
N LEU A 226 -2.56 1.74 13.94
CA LEU A 226 -3.14 3.08 13.87
C LEU A 226 -2.58 3.99 14.95
N PHE A 227 -2.49 3.50 16.20
CA PHE A 227 -1.92 4.26 17.31
C PHE A 227 -0.48 4.71 17.01
N PHE A 228 0.40 3.81 16.56
CA PHE A 228 1.78 4.19 16.24
C PHE A 228 1.89 5.08 15.00
N ILE A 229 1.05 4.88 13.98
CA ILE A 229 0.97 5.83 12.85
C ILE A 229 0.69 7.24 13.39
N LEU A 230 -0.29 7.40 14.28
CA LEU A 230 -0.63 8.70 14.88
C LEU A 230 0.50 9.25 15.76
N VAL A 231 1.24 8.41 16.49
CA VAL A 231 2.44 8.83 17.25
C VAL A 231 3.50 9.44 16.32
N HIS A 232 3.80 8.81 15.19
CA HIS A 232 4.75 9.33 14.18
C HIS A 232 4.28 10.63 13.51
N TYR A 233 3.00 10.97 13.60
CA TYR A 233 2.47 12.27 13.17
C TYR A 233 2.35 13.28 14.33
N ASN A 234 2.97 12.99 15.48
CA ASN A 234 2.98 13.86 16.66
C ASN A 234 1.58 14.17 17.23
N PHE A 235 0.58 13.29 17.03
CA PHE A 235 -0.72 13.42 17.70
C PHE A 235 -0.65 13.10 19.20
N PHE A 236 0.37 12.37 19.63
CA PHE A 236 0.61 11.99 21.03
C PHE A 236 2.05 12.33 21.42
N PRO A 237 2.30 12.77 22.68
CA PRO A 237 3.63 13.16 23.16
C PRO A 237 4.48 11.93 23.55
N LEU A 238 4.59 10.96 22.66
CA LEU A 238 5.45 9.79 22.82
C LEU A 238 6.66 9.93 21.88
N GLU A 239 7.83 9.51 22.36
CA GLU A 239 9.06 9.53 21.56
C GLU A 239 8.94 8.55 20.40
N GLU A 240 9.08 9.06 19.17
CA GLU A 240 9.17 8.26 17.95
C GLU A 240 10.42 7.36 18.02
N GLY A 241 10.27 6.06 17.75
CA GLY A 241 11.38 5.13 17.94
C GLY A 241 11.72 4.88 19.41
N GLY A 242 10.82 5.18 20.35
CA GLY A 242 11.01 4.87 21.77
C GLY A 242 10.89 3.38 22.11
N TRP A 243 11.18 3.02 23.37
CA TRP A 243 11.06 1.65 23.88
C TRP A 243 9.64 1.08 23.80
N THR A 244 8.62 1.94 23.92
CA THR A 244 7.20 1.55 23.83
C THR A 244 6.86 0.96 22.46
N GLU A 245 7.42 1.52 21.38
CA GLU A 245 7.28 1.03 20.01
C GLU A 245 7.93 -0.36 19.86
N LEU A 246 9.13 -0.53 20.42
CA LEU A 246 9.81 -1.83 20.42
C LEU A 246 9.00 -2.89 21.17
N PHE A 247 8.57 -2.63 22.40
CA PHE A 247 7.79 -3.59 23.19
C PHE A 247 6.48 -3.97 22.49
N SER A 248 5.81 -2.99 21.88
CA SER A 248 4.58 -3.25 21.12
C SER A 248 4.85 -4.09 19.88
N SER A 249 5.96 -3.83 19.16
CA SER A 249 6.35 -4.65 18.01
C SER A 249 6.69 -6.09 18.42
N LEU A 250 7.39 -6.30 19.54
CA LEU A 250 7.70 -7.63 20.08
C LEU A 250 6.43 -8.38 20.51
N PHE A 251 5.49 -7.67 21.15
CA PHE A 251 4.19 -8.22 21.49
C PHE A 251 3.41 -8.66 20.24
N LEU A 252 3.36 -7.82 19.21
CA LEU A 252 2.73 -8.16 17.93
C LEU A 252 3.43 -9.34 17.26
N ILE A 253 4.76 -9.43 17.29
CA ILE A 253 5.51 -10.59 16.77
C ILE A 253 5.05 -11.87 17.47
N LEU A 254 5.01 -11.89 18.81
CA LEU A 254 4.58 -13.07 19.58
C LEU A 254 3.15 -13.47 19.24
N ILE A 255 2.24 -12.50 19.21
CA ILE A 255 0.84 -12.72 18.85
C ILE A 255 0.71 -13.25 17.42
N TRP A 256 1.45 -12.71 16.46
CA TRP A 256 1.38 -13.15 15.06
C TRP A 256 2.11 -14.47 14.81
N ILE A 257 3.09 -14.87 15.62
CA ILE A 257 3.63 -16.24 15.57
C ILE A 257 2.52 -17.24 15.91
N ILE A 258 1.77 -16.99 16.98
CA ILE A 258 0.61 -17.81 17.37
C ILE A 258 -0.50 -17.71 16.29
N GLY A 259 -0.77 -16.49 15.83
CA GLY A 259 -1.73 -16.16 14.78
C GLY A 259 -1.50 -16.97 13.52
N VAL A 260 -0.29 -16.89 12.95
CA VAL A 260 0.10 -17.67 11.77
C VAL A 260 0.03 -19.16 12.07
N ALA A 261 0.57 -19.63 13.20
CA ALA A 261 0.57 -21.06 13.53
C ALA A 261 -0.83 -21.68 13.61
N ILE A 262 -1.83 -20.94 14.12
CA ILE A 262 -3.23 -21.41 14.21
C ILE A 262 -3.95 -21.20 12.87
N LEU A 263 -3.95 -19.97 12.36
CA LEU A 263 -4.78 -19.60 11.20
C LEU A 263 -4.29 -20.29 9.92
N THR A 264 -2.97 -20.45 9.76
CA THR A 264 -2.37 -21.10 8.59
C THR A 264 -1.99 -22.56 8.86
N ALA A 265 -2.49 -23.17 9.95
CA ALA A 265 -2.35 -24.61 10.17
C ALA A 265 -3.01 -25.39 9.02
N ASP A 266 -2.61 -26.65 8.86
CA ASP A 266 -3.35 -27.55 7.97
C ASP A 266 -4.79 -27.69 8.49
N GLY A 267 -5.77 -27.51 7.60
CA GLY A 267 -7.17 -27.41 8.00
C GLY A 267 -7.62 -26.02 8.52
N GLY A 268 -6.71 -25.09 8.79
CA GLY A 268 -7.03 -23.76 9.31
C GLY A 268 -7.72 -22.84 8.29
N ILE A 269 -8.39 -21.80 8.78
CA ILE A 269 -9.16 -20.85 7.95
C ILE A 269 -8.33 -20.02 6.96
N ALA A 270 -7.00 -20.04 7.12
CA ALA A 270 -6.03 -19.40 6.26
C ALA A 270 -4.98 -20.42 5.77
N ALA A 271 -5.28 -21.71 5.68
CA ALA A 271 -4.30 -22.74 5.33
C ALA A 271 -3.65 -22.52 3.95
N THR A 272 -4.41 -22.06 2.96
CA THR A 272 -3.92 -21.84 1.59
C THR A 272 -4.58 -20.62 0.93
N MET A 273 -4.00 -20.18 -0.18
CA MET A 273 -4.62 -19.17 -1.03
C MET A 273 -5.86 -19.67 -1.75
N GLU A 274 -5.88 -20.93 -2.19
CA GLU A 274 -6.94 -21.51 -3.02
C GLU A 274 -8.14 -22.00 -2.18
N GLY A 275 -8.01 -21.94 -0.85
CA GLY A 275 -8.92 -22.57 0.09
C GLY A 275 -8.51 -24.02 0.32
N ASN A 276 -9.05 -24.65 1.37
CA ASN A 276 -8.87 -26.09 1.50
C ASN A 276 -9.56 -26.74 0.30
N GLN A 277 -8.74 -27.31 -0.58
CA GLN A 277 -9.18 -28.22 -1.63
C GLN A 277 -9.75 -29.48 -0.97
N CYS A 278 -10.92 -29.36 -0.33
CA CYS A 278 -11.86 -30.46 -0.26
C CYS A 278 -12.30 -30.72 -1.70
N TYR A 279 -11.39 -31.29 -2.48
CA TYR A 279 -11.65 -31.82 -3.79
C TYR A 279 -12.69 -32.90 -3.53
N ARG A 280 -13.92 -32.63 -3.93
CA ARG A 280 -14.87 -33.69 -4.23
C ARG A 280 -14.15 -34.58 -5.23
N ASP A 281 -13.70 -35.77 -4.80
CA ASP A 281 -13.21 -36.76 -5.74
C ASP A 281 -14.34 -37.00 -6.76
N PRO A 282 -14.17 -36.62 -8.04
CA PRO A 282 -15.23 -36.74 -9.03
C PRO A 282 -15.61 -38.20 -9.29
N THR A 283 -14.77 -39.16 -8.88
CA THR A 283 -15.10 -40.59 -8.97
C THR A 283 -16.03 -41.08 -7.86
N ALA A 284 -16.24 -40.29 -6.79
CA ALA A 284 -17.13 -40.64 -5.69
C ALA A 284 -18.60 -40.19 -5.90
N ILE A 285 -18.90 -39.38 -6.94
CA ILE A 285 -20.17 -38.63 -7.06
C ILE A 285 -20.87 -38.89 -8.40
N GLU A 286 -20.86 -40.12 -8.87
CA GLU A 286 -21.79 -40.55 -9.94
C GLU A 286 -23.17 -40.97 -9.38
N LYS A 287 -23.47 -40.71 -8.11
CA LYS A 287 -24.80 -40.96 -7.53
C LYS A 287 -25.46 -39.65 -7.13
N GLU A 288 -26.58 -39.35 -7.78
CA GLU A 288 -27.51 -38.24 -7.51
C GLU A 288 -28.08 -38.21 -6.07
N ASN A 289 -27.69 -39.15 -5.20
CA ASN A 289 -27.98 -39.19 -3.77
C ASN A 289 -26.68 -39.44 -2.99
N CYS A 290 -25.73 -38.52 -3.10
CA CYS A 290 -24.54 -38.51 -2.27
C CYS A 290 -24.95 -37.98 -0.89
N THR A 291 -25.05 -38.89 0.09
CA THR A 291 -25.06 -38.57 1.52
C THR A 291 -23.68 -38.92 2.06
N ILE A 292 -22.94 -37.93 2.57
CA ILE A 292 -21.71 -38.23 3.32
C ILE A 292 -22.15 -38.65 4.71
N ILE A 293 -21.67 -39.81 5.11
CA ILE A 293 -21.85 -40.32 6.46
C ILE A 293 -20.64 -39.86 7.26
N LEU A 294 -20.82 -38.83 8.09
CA LEU A 294 -19.81 -38.38 9.04
C LEU A 294 -19.96 -39.21 10.32
N TYR A 295 -18.86 -39.78 10.79
CA TYR A 295 -18.79 -40.41 12.10
C TYR A 295 -18.15 -39.40 13.04
N LEU A 296 -18.96 -38.78 13.91
CA LEU A 296 -18.44 -37.96 15.00
C LEU A 296 -18.32 -38.83 16.25
N THR A 297 -17.10 -39.03 16.70
CA THR A 297 -16.83 -39.64 18.00
C THR A 297 -17.00 -38.55 19.07
N ASP A 298 -18.03 -38.68 19.89
CA ASP A 298 -18.23 -37.87 21.09
C ASP A 298 -17.03 -38.03 22.04
N THR A 299 -16.78 -37.03 22.90
CA THR A 299 -15.95 -37.10 24.11
C THR A 299 -16.14 -38.37 24.96
N SER A 300 -17.32 -39.01 24.90
CA SER A 300 -17.60 -40.30 25.54
C SER A 300 -17.06 -41.53 24.79
N GLY A 301 -16.45 -41.36 23.60
CA GLY A 301 -16.00 -42.43 22.72
C GLY A 301 -17.11 -43.06 21.87
N ALA A 302 -18.32 -42.49 21.88
CA ALA A 302 -19.45 -42.99 21.09
C ALA A 302 -19.48 -42.38 19.69
N ASP A 303 -19.48 -43.24 18.67
CA ASP A 303 -19.60 -42.81 17.27
C ASP A 303 -21.06 -42.51 16.92
N SER A 304 -21.33 -41.25 16.59
CA SER A 304 -22.61 -40.78 16.09
C SER A 304 -22.56 -40.64 14.57
N ARG A 305 -23.54 -41.27 13.90
CA ARG A 305 -23.66 -41.29 12.44
C ARG A 305 -24.51 -40.10 11.98
N PHE A 306 -23.89 -39.13 11.32
CA PHE A 306 -24.58 -38.01 10.69
C PHE A 306 -24.60 -38.19 9.18
N GLU A 307 -25.80 -38.28 8.61
CA GLU A 307 -25.96 -38.26 7.16
C GLU A 307 -26.20 -36.82 6.72
N VAL A 308 -25.20 -36.23 6.07
CA VAL A 308 -25.31 -34.89 5.51
C VAL A 308 -25.39 -35.03 4.01
N ALA A 309 -26.44 -34.48 3.40
CA ALA A 309 -26.54 -34.44 1.95
C ALA A 309 -25.31 -33.70 1.40
N CYS A 310 -24.69 -34.21 0.34
CA CYS A 310 -23.48 -33.60 -0.24
C CYS A 310 -23.73 -32.14 -0.70
N GLU A 311 -24.98 -31.73 -0.88
CA GLU A 311 -25.41 -30.36 -1.15
C GLU A 311 -25.33 -29.41 0.06
N GLN A 312 -25.39 -29.96 1.28
CA GLN A 312 -25.37 -29.22 2.54
C GLN A 312 -23.96 -29.08 3.13
N LEU A 313 -22.99 -29.85 2.66
CA LEU A 313 -21.61 -29.69 3.07
C LEU A 313 -21.06 -28.38 2.50
N PRO A 314 -20.43 -27.52 3.33
CA PRO A 314 -19.77 -26.31 2.84
C PRO A 314 -18.75 -26.72 1.78
N ARG A 315 -19.00 -26.30 0.54
CA ARG A 315 -18.34 -26.86 -0.66
C ARG A 315 -16.83 -26.60 -0.73
N GLN A 316 -16.31 -25.71 0.11
CA GLN A 316 -14.89 -25.41 0.34
C GLN A 316 -14.84 -24.40 1.49
N VAL A 317 -13.84 -24.47 2.37
CA VAL A 317 -13.41 -23.25 3.08
C VAL A 317 -12.74 -22.41 2.00
N PRO A 318 -13.35 -21.31 1.57
CA PRO A 318 -12.89 -20.66 0.37
C PRO A 318 -11.52 -20.02 0.60
N GLY A 319 -10.75 -19.94 -0.49
CA GLY A 319 -9.53 -19.16 -0.52
C GLY A 319 -9.76 -17.75 0.01
N SER A 320 -8.72 -17.21 0.65
CA SER A 320 -8.81 -15.96 1.39
C SER A 320 -7.47 -15.24 1.36
N ASN A 321 -7.49 -13.91 1.26
CA ASN A 321 -6.29 -13.08 1.41
C ASN A 321 -5.66 -13.25 2.80
N LEU A 322 -6.38 -13.89 3.73
CA LEU A 322 -5.99 -14.12 5.10
C LEU A 322 -4.63 -14.79 5.20
N TYR A 323 -4.28 -15.76 4.33
CA TYR A 323 -2.96 -16.40 4.37
C TYR A 323 -1.84 -15.37 4.23
N PHE A 324 -1.82 -14.63 3.11
CA PHE A 324 -0.80 -13.61 2.89
C PHE A 324 -0.86 -12.50 3.91
N ALA A 325 -2.06 -12.01 4.25
CA ALA A 325 -2.21 -10.91 5.19
C ALA A 325 -1.68 -11.28 6.57
N CYS A 326 -1.87 -12.53 7.04
CA CYS A 326 -1.27 -13.03 8.29
C CYS A 326 0.26 -12.99 8.23
N TRP A 327 0.86 -13.49 7.14
CA TRP A 327 2.30 -13.43 6.94
C TRP A 327 2.83 -12.00 6.85
N PHE A 328 2.14 -11.11 6.12
CA PHE A 328 2.52 -9.71 6.03
C PHE A 328 2.42 -8.99 7.38
N CYS A 329 1.42 -9.29 8.20
CA CYS A 329 1.33 -8.78 9.57
C CYS A 329 2.55 -9.22 10.41
N LEU A 330 2.91 -10.50 10.35
CA LEU A 330 4.09 -11.02 11.06
C LEU A 330 5.38 -10.36 10.58
N LEU A 331 5.62 -10.34 9.27
CA LEU A 331 6.83 -9.80 8.67
C LEU A 331 6.95 -8.28 8.85
N SER A 332 5.84 -7.54 8.79
CA SER A 332 5.83 -6.10 9.06
C SER A 332 6.14 -5.81 10.53
N ALA A 333 5.63 -6.59 11.48
CA ALA A 333 5.97 -6.45 12.89
C ALA A 333 7.47 -6.72 13.15
N PHE A 334 8.04 -7.76 12.53
CA PHE A 334 9.49 -7.99 12.53
C PHE A 334 10.27 -6.82 11.93
N ASN A 335 9.79 -6.28 10.81
CA ASN A 335 10.45 -5.16 10.14
C ASN A 335 10.43 -3.88 10.98
N VAL A 336 9.37 -3.63 11.77
CA VAL A 336 9.36 -2.55 12.78
C VAL A 336 10.51 -2.75 13.77
N ALA A 337 10.63 -3.92 14.39
CA ALA A 337 11.66 -4.20 15.39
C ALA A 337 13.09 -4.09 14.81
N LEU A 338 13.31 -4.59 13.59
CA LEU A 338 14.60 -4.50 12.91
C LEU A 338 14.98 -3.05 12.56
N ARG A 339 14.02 -2.27 12.07
CA ARG A 339 14.25 -0.86 11.73
C ARG A 339 14.45 0.00 12.97
N TRP A 340 13.72 -0.28 14.05
CA TRP A 340 13.96 0.34 15.35
C TRP A 340 15.40 0.14 15.79
N LYS A 341 15.91 -1.10 15.72
CA LYS A 341 17.30 -1.42 16.08
C LYS A 341 18.30 -0.67 15.19
N ALA A 342 18.03 -0.59 13.89
CA ALA A 342 18.88 0.15 12.95
C ALA A 342 18.90 1.66 13.25
N ALA A 343 17.76 2.25 13.58
CA ALA A 343 17.65 3.66 13.96
C ALA A 343 18.45 3.94 15.25
N GLN A 344 18.31 3.08 16.26
CA GLN A 344 19.06 3.18 17.51
C GLN A 344 20.58 3.13 17.27
N ALA A 345 21.04 2.21 16.41
CA ALA A 345 22.46 2.10 16.06
C ALA A 345 23.00 3.36 15.36
N MET A 346 22.21 3.97 14.47
CA MET A 346 22.58 5.23 13.82
C MET A 346 22.66 6.39 14.83
N ASN A 347 21.74 6.45 15.79
CA ASN A 347 21.77 7.48 16.83
C ASN A 347 22.99 7.34 17.75
N PHE A 348 23.39 6.11 18.10
CA PHE A 348 24.62 5.87 18.86
C PHE A 348 25.88 6.24 18.06
N ALA A 349 25.91 5.97 16.75
CA ALA A 349 27.02 6.37 15.89
C ALA A 349 27.15 7.91 15.82
N ARG A 350 26.04 8.62 15.61
CA ARG A 350 26.01 10.09 15.59
C ARG A 350 26.42 10.70 16.93
N ALA A 351 25.91 10.16 18.05
CA ALA A 351 26.27 10.63 19.37
C ALA A 351 27.77 10.49 19.67
N ARG A 352 28.40 9.42 19.16
CA ARG A 352 29.84 9.21 19.28
C ARG A 352 30.63 10.20 18.41
N GLU A 353 30.23 10.41 17.17
CA GLU A 353 30.86 11.41 16.28
C GLU A 353 30.78 12.82 16.87
N GLU A 354 29.65 13.19 17.46
CA GLU A 354 29.48 14.48 18.15
C GLU A 354 30.36 14.61 19.40
N GLN A 355 30.55 13.52 20.16
CA GLN A 355 31.45 13.51 21.32
C GLN A 355 32.91 13.68 20.89
N GLU A 356 33.34 12.95 19.85
CA GLU A 356 34.69 13.06 19.29
C GLU A 356 34.96 14.48 18.75
N LEU A 357 33.98 15.10 18.09
CA LEU A 357 34.09 16.47 17.58
C LEU A 357 34.17 17.52 18.71
N LYS A 358 33.44 17.31 19.81
CA LYS A 358 33.53 18.17 21.01
C LYS A 358 34.89 18.04 21.72
N GLU A 359 35.44 16.84 21.79
CA GLU A 359 36.79 16.61 22.35
C GLU A 359 37.88 17.28 21.51
N LEU A 360 37.77 17.25 20.19
CA LEU A 360 38.68 17.94 19.28
C LEU A 360 38.57 19.46 19.40
N ALA A 361 37.35 19.99 19.54
CA ALA A 361 37.14 21.42 19.75
C ALA A 361 37.78 21.91 21.06
N ASN A 362 37.59 21.17 22.16
CA ASN A 362 38.16 21.54 23.46
C ASN A 362 39.70 21.46 23.47
N LYS A 363 40.30 20.50 22.76
CA LYS A 363 41.77 20.40 22.63
C LYS A 363 42.39 21.54 21.80
N GLY A 364 41.59 22.22 20.97
CA GLY A 364 42.05 23.33 20.14
C GLY A 364 42.20 24.65 20.88
N GLU A 365 41.48 24.87 21.99
CA GLU A 365 41.51 26.14 22.74
C GLU A 365 42.68 26.22 23.75
N ASP A 366 43.17 25.09 24.28
CA ASP A 366 44.25 25.09 25.28
C ASP A 366 45.68 25.24 24.67
N GLY A 367 45.79 25.35 23.34
CA GLY A 367 47.07 25.45 22.63
C GLY A 367 47.63 26.87 22.43
N SER A 368 46.95 27.92 22.93
CA SER A 368 47.33 29.33 22.70
C SER A 368 47.66 30.11 23.98
N SER A 369 48.07 29.45 25.06
CA SER A 369 48.64 30.14 26.23
C SER A 369 50.16 30.22 26.09
N ASP A 370 50.59 31.35 25.54
CA ASP A 370 51.88 32.03 25.71
C ASP A 370 53.06 31.20 26.24
N GLY A 371 53.83 30.65 25.31
CA GLY A 371 55.26 30.44 25.51
C GLY A 371 56.02 31.74 25.24
N ASN A 372 55.89 32.72 26.12
CA ASN A 372 56.87 33.78 26.27
C ASN A 372 57.30 33.84 27.74
N ASP A 373 58.62 33.82 27.93
CA ASP A 373 59.36 33.98 29.20
C ASP A 373 59.57 32.71 30.04
N ASP A 374 60.64 31.95 29.76
CA ASP A 374 61.78 32.00 30.71
C ASP A 374 63.10 31.46 30.13
N VAL A 375 64.13 32.28 30.27
CA VAL A 375 65.53 32.02 29.91
C VAL A 375 66.28 31.72 31.21
N GLY A 376 66.81 30.50 31.32
CA GLY A 376 67.75 30.10 32.37
C GLY A 376 67.05 29.31 33.49
N ASN A 377 67.60 28.23 34.01
CA ASN A 377 69.00 28.01 34.30
C ASN A 377 69.28 26.50 34.31
N VAL A 378 70.43 26.13 33.76
CA VAL A 378 71.02 24.80 33.90
C VAL A 378 71.43 24.64 35.36
N GLN A 379 70.91 23.63 36.05
CA GLN A 379 71.60 23.09 37.20
C GLN A 379 71.41 21.58 37.26
N ASP A 380 72.50 20.91 36.92
CA ASP A 380 72.81 19.52 37.23
C ASP A 380 72.63 19.26 38.73
N ASP A 381 72.03 18.12 39.08
CA ASP A 381 72.33 17.32 40.28
C ASP A 381 71.57 15.98 40.11
N GLU A 382 72.26 14.92 39.69
CA GLU A 382 72.89 13.92 40.54
C GLU A 382 71.92 13.07 41.39
N LEU A 383 71.89 11.79 41.02
CA LEU A 383 72.09 10.63 41.89
C LEU A 383 71.05 10.24 42.96
N ASN A 384 70.88 8.91 43.08
CA ASN A 384 70.19 8.11 44.11
C ASN A 384 68.68 7.90 43.85
N ASP A 385 68.11 6.70 44.05
CA ASP A 385 68.59 5.49 44.69
C ASP A 385 67.73 4.31 44.21
N MET A 386 68.29 3.10 44.29
CA MET A 386 67.59 1.84 44.15
C MET A 386 66.70 1.58 45.38
N GLY A 387 65.53 0.98 45.14
CA GLY A 387 64.67 0.38 46.16
C GLY A 387 63.59 -0.48 45.52
#